data_AF-A0A7S4IBC9-F1
#
_entry.id   AF-A0A7S4IBC9-F1
#
_cell.length_a   1.000
_cell.length_b   1.000
_cell.length_c   1.000
_cell.angle_alpha   90.00
_cell.angle_beta   90.00
_cell.angle_gamma   90.00
#
_symmetry.space_group_name_H-M   'P 1'
#
loop_
_entity.id
_entity.type
_entity.pdbx_description
1 polymer ?
#
loop_
_entity_poly.entity_id
_entity_poly.type
_entity_poly.pdbx_seq_one_letter_code
_entity_poly.pdbx_strand_id
1 'polypeptide(L)'
;KTVTKQRVESNFDLELRAAVMIDILDMMPEGIRANKSRTILQHLSEAWRCWKSNTPWKVPGLPAPIENMIIRYVKQKADWWTNVSHYNRERIRRGATVDKTVCKKNLGRLTRLWLKAEQERQHNYLKDGPYISSEEGVAIYTVTVHWLESRKFRPIPFPPLSYKHDTKLLILALERLKDAYNVTSRLNQSQREELGLVEQAYDNPHEALSRIKRHLLTQRSFKEVRIEFMDLYSHVFPVYDVQPLEKITDAYLDQYVWYESDKRRLFPNWVKPADSEPPPLLV
;
A
#
# COMPACT_ATOMS: atom_id res chain seq x y z
N LYS A 1 8.71 31.18 -27.42
CA LYS A 1 7.93 31.70 -26.26
C LYS A 1 8.57 31.17 -24.98
N THR A 2 8.76 31.99 -23.95
CA THR A 2 9.35 31.57 -22.67
C THR A 2 8.57 30.41 -22.06
N VAL A 3 9.27 29.38 -21.56
CA VAL A 3 8.66 28.22 -20.91
C VAL A 3 8.26 28.61 -19.49
N THR A 4 6.96 28.78 -19.25
CA THR A 4 6.41 29.08 -17.92
C THR A 4 6.13 27.80 -17.13
N LYS A 5 5.89 27.92 -15.81
CA LYS A 5 5.63 26.80 -14.88
C LYS A 5 4.61 25.77 -15.41
N GLN A 6 3.55 26.22 -16.09
CA GLN A 6 2.52 25.34 -16.66
C GLN A 6 3.01 24.46 -17.82
N ARG A 7 4.09 24.87 -18.50
CA ARG A 7 4.59 24.24 -19.73
C ARG A 7 5.87 23.42 -19.51
N VAL A 8 6.42 23.38 -18.30
CA VAL A 8 7.69 22.68 -18.00
C VAL A 8 7.61 21.20 -18.36
N GLU A 9 6.57 20.48 -17.92
CA GLU A 9 6.41 19.04 -18.20
C GLU A 9 6.22 18.78 -19.70
N SER A 10 5.37 19.58 -20.37
CA SER A 10 5.11 19.44 -21.80
C SER A 10 6.32 19.79 -22.67
N ASN A 11 7.10 20.80 -22.28
CA ASN A 11 8.32 21.18 -22.97
C ASN A 11 9.41 20.12 -22.84
N PHE A 12 9.58 19.56 -21.63
CA PHE A 12 10.49 18.42 -21.42
C PHE A 12 10.13 17.23 -22.32
N ASP A 13 8.85 16.87 -22.41
CA ASP A 13 8.39 15.78 -23.28
C ASP A 13 8.61 16.09 -24.77
N LEU A 14 8.49 17.36 -25.17
CA LEU A 14 8.73 17.78 -26.55
C LEU A 14 10.22 17.71 -26.92
N GLU A 15 11.10 18.21 -26.05
CA GLU A 15 12.55 18.13 -26.22
C GLU A 15 13.06 16.69 -26.21
N LEU A 16 12.54 15.85 -25.29
CA LEU A 16 12.87 14.43 -25.24
C LEU A 16 12.48 13.70 -26.53
N ARG A 17 11.29 13.98 -27.07
CA ARG A 17 10.85 13.38 -28.34
C ARG A 17 11.69 13.86 -29.51
N ALA A 18 12.09 15.14 -29.53
CA ALA A 18 12.97 15.68 -30.57
C ALA A 18 14.36 15.01 -30.51
N ALA A 19 14.95 14.87 -29.32
CA ALA A 19 16.23 14.20 -29.12
C ALA A 19 16.20 12.73 -29.57
N VAL A 20 15.14 11.99 -29.18
CA VAL A 20 14.94 10.61 -29.61
C VAL A 20 14.81 10.52 -31.14
N MET A 21 14.11 11.46 -31.77
CA MET A 21 13.96 11.48 -33.23
C MET A 21 15.29 11.67 -33.95
N ILE A 22 16.18 12.51 -33.43
CA ILE A 22 17.54 12.70 -33.97
C ILE A 22 18.30 11.37 -33.89
N ASP A 23 18.37 10.76 -32.71
CA ASP A 23 19.08 9.49 -32.51
C ASP A 23 18.50 8.36 -33.40
N ILE A 24 17.17 8.30 -33.59
CA ILE A 24 16.53 7.34 -34.49
C ILE A 24 17.00 7.53 -35.93
N LEU A 25 17.09 8.77 -36.41
CA LEU A 25 17.48 9.07 -37.78
C LEU A 25 18.95 8.73 -38.04
N ASP A 26 19.82 8.96 -37.06
CA ASP A 26 21.24 8.68 -37.14
C ASP A 26 21.55 7.17 -37.08
N MET A 27 20.78 6.40 -36.31
CA MET A 27 20.95 4.95 -36.20
C MET A 27 20.37 4.16 -37.37
N MET A 28 19.49 4.75 -38.20
CA MET A 28 18.81 4.03 -39.28
C MET A 28 19.56 4.11 -40.62
N PRO A 29 19.77 2.95 -41.31
CA PRO A 29 20.34 2.92 -42.64
C PRO A 29 19.56 3.77 -43.65
N GLU A 30 20.26 4.29 -44.66
CA GLU A 30 19.65 5.02 -45.77
C GLU A 30 18.59 4.13 -46.44
N GLY A 31 17.33 4.58 -46.46
CA GLY A 31 16.18 3.87 -47.05
C GLY A 31 15.08 3.40 -46.08
N ILE A 32 15.31 3.35 -44.76
CA ILE A 32 14.33 2.83 -43.76
C ILE A 32 13.71 3.96 -42.88
N ARG A 33 14.22 5.19 -43.02
CA ARG A 33 14.13 6.26 -41.99
C ARG A 33 12.73 6.80 -41.66
N ALA A 34 11.85 6.99 -42.65
CA ALA A 34 10.57 7.70 -42.40
C ALA A 34 9.48 6.80 -41.78
N ASN A 35 9.39 5.53 -42.20
CA ASN A 35 8.22 4.69 -41.91
C ASN A 35 8.21 4.10 -40.49
N LYS A 36 9.36 3.97 -39.81
CA LYS A 36 9.46 3.29 -38.51
C LYS A 36 9.59 4.22 -37.30
N SER A 37 9.85 5.51 -37.51
CA SER A 37 10.08 6.48 -36.43
C SER A 37 8.88 6.63 -35.48
N ARG A 38 7.66 6.69 -36.03
CA ARG A 38 6.42 6.76 -35.24
C ARG A 38 6.23 5.55 -34.33
N THR A 39 6.52 4.35 -34.82
CA THR A 39 6.42 3.10 -34.06
C THR A 39 7.43 3.05 -32.91
N ILE A 40 8.67 3.51 -33.15
CA ILE A 40 9.69 3.59 -32.10
C ILE A 40 9.26 4.56 -30.99
N LEU A 41 8.66 5.71 -31.34
CA LEU A 41 8.11 6.65 -30.35
C LEU A 41 6.93 6.08 -29.55
N GLN A 42 6.14 5.16 -30.14
CA GLN A 42 5.11 4.42 -29.40
C GLN A 42 5.76 3.46 -28.40
N HIS A 43 6.79 2.71 -28.80
CA HIS A 43 7.56 1.86 -27.88
C HIS A 43 8.21 2.65 -26.74
N LEU A 44 8.77 3.84 -27.01
CA LEU A 44 9.28 4.72 -25.95
C LEU A 44 8.18 5.12 -24.95
N SER A 45 7.00 5.47 -25.46
CA SER A 45 5.86 5.88 -24.64
C SER A 45 5.35 4.72 -23.77
N GLU A 46 5.35 3.50 -24.33
CA GLU A 46 4.95 2.29 -23.61
C GLU A 46 6.01 1.87 -22.59
N ALA A 47 7.30 1.88 -22.94
CA ALA A 47 8.39 1.61 -22.02
C ALA A 47 8.35 2.56 -20.80
N TRP A 48 8.01 3.84 -21.01
CA TRP A 48 7.79 4.79 -19.91
C TRP A 48 6.59 4.41 -19.02
N ARG A 49 5.49 3.91 -19.60
CA ARG A 49 4.33 3.44 -18.82
C ARG A 49 4.69 2.19 -18.01
N CYS A 50 5.36 1.22 -18.61
CA CYS A 50 5.88 0.03 -17.94
C CYS A 50 6.81 0.39 -16.78
N TRP A 51 7.71 1.36 -16.98
CA TRP A 51 8.57 1.85 -15.90
C TRP A 51 7.76 2.41 -14.73
N LYS A 52 6.71 3.21 -14.98
CA LYS A 52 5.84 3.77 -13.93
C LYS A 52 4.95 2.74 -13.22
N SER A 53 4.60 1.63 -13.88
CA SER A 53 3.83 0.52 -13.31
C SER A 53 4.70 -0.57 -12.70
N ASN A 54 6.02 -0.44 -12.78
CA ASN A 54 7.00 -1.46 -12.44
C ASN A 54 6.81 -2.79 -13.18
N THR A 55 6.28 -2.73 -14.39
CA THR A 55 6.13 -3.91 -15.24
C THR A 55 7.40 -4.09 -16.06
N PRO A 56 7.98 -5.30 -16.16
CA PRO A 56 9.09 -5.57 -17.06
C PRO A 56 8.69 -5.23 -18.50
N TRP A 57 9.49 -4.39 -19.15
CA TRP A 57 9.30 -4.06 -20.57
C TRP A 57 10.29 -4.87 -21.40
N LYS A 58 9.77 -5.80 -22.20
CA LYS A 58 10.54 -6.58 -23.17
C LYS A 58 9.71 -6.80 -24.41
N VAL A 59 10.24 -6.43 -25.58
CA VAL A 59 9.54 -6.55 -26.87
C VAL A 59 10.24 -7.64 -27.70
N PRO A 60 9.57 -8.76 -28.00
CA PRO A 60 10.13 -9.80 -28.86
C PRO A 60 10.49 -9.25 -30.25
N GLY A 61 11.68 -9.55 -30.74
CA GLY A 61 12.13 -9.14 -32.09
C GLY A 61 12.50 -7.66 -32.25
N LEU A 62 12.52 -6.86 -31.17
CA LEU A 62 13.01 -5.49 -31.24
C LEU A 62 14.54 -5.47 -31.38
N PRO A 63 15.11 -4.72 -32.35
CA PRO A 63 16.56 -4.63 -32.49
C PRO A 63 17.23 -4.04 -31.25
N ALA A 64 18.31 -4.69 -30.78
CA ALA A 64 19.03 -4.29 -29.57
C ALA A 64 19.48 -2.80 -29.55
N PRO A 65 19.93 -2.19 -30.66
CA PRO A 65 20.27 -0.76 -30.67
C PRO A 65 19.06 0.14 -30.33
N ILE A 66 17.87 -0.19 -30.84
CA ILE A 66 16.63 0.56 -30.54
C ILE A 66 16.19 0.31 -29.10
N GLU A 67 16.26 -0.94 -28.62
CA GLU A 67 15.93 -1.29 -27.24
C GLU A 67 16.81 -0.50 -26.25
N ASN A 68 18.12 -0.49 -26.47
CA ASN A 68 19.08 0.24 -25.63
C ASN A 68 18.87 1.76 -25.67
N MET A 69 18.57 2.32 -26.85
CA MET A 69 18.23 3.74 -26.98
C MET A 69 16.98 4.09 -26.16
N ILE A 70 15.91 3.28 -26.26
CA ILE A 70 14.69 3.49 -25.49
C ILE A 70 14.98 3.40 -23.99
N ILE A 71 15.71 2.38 -23.53
CA ILE A 71 16.08 2.22 -22.11
C ILE A 71 16.86 3.44 -21.60
N ARG A 72 17.82 3.96 -22.38
CA ARG A 72 18.59 5.16 -22.03
C ARG A 72 17.68 6.38 -21.81
N TYR A 73 16.77 6.65 -22.74
CA TYR A 73 15.85 7.80 -22.62
C TYR A 73 14.79 7.62 -21.54
N VAL A 74 14.31 6.39 -21.31
CA VAL A 74 13.42 6.07 -20.19
C VAL A 74 14.13 6.31 -18.86
N LYS A 75 15.40 5.91 -18.73
CA LYS A 75 16.23 6.19 -17.54
C LYS A 75 16.42 7.69 -17.34
N GLN A 76 16.79 8.43 -18.37
CA GLN A 76 16.93 9.90 -18.28
C GLN A 76 15.64 10.58 -17.81
N LYS A 77 14.49 10.17 -18.36
CA LYS A 77 13.17 10.66 -17.94
C LYS A 77 12.82 10.26 -16.51
N ALA A 78 13.18 9.04 -16.10
CA ALA A 78 12.99 8.54 -14.74
C ALA A 78 13.79 9.36 -13.71
N ASP A 79 15.06 9.67 -14.02
CA ASP A 79 15.93 10.47 -13.15
C ASP A 79 15.36 11.89 -12.98
N TRP A 80 14.99 12.54 -14.08
CA TRP A 80 14.31 13.84 -14.04
C TRP A 80 13.01 13.78 -13.21
N TRP A 81 12.16 12.79 -13.47
CA TRP A 81 10.86 12.65 -12.80
C TRP A 81 11.02 12.44 -11.29
N THR A 82 12.03 11.67 -10.88
CA THR A 82 12.34 11.38 -9.47
C THR A 82 12.92 12.61 -8.78
N ASN A 83 13.89 13.30 -9.39
CA ASN A 83 14.46 14.54 -8.86
C ASN A 83 13.41 15.63 -8.65
N VAL A 84 12.51 15.82 -9.62
CA VAL A 84 11.38 16.77 -9.49
C VAL A 84 10.43 16.34 -8.37
N SER A 85 10.26 15.03 -8.12
CA SER A 85 9.44 14.52 -7.02
C SER A 85 10.04 14.88 -5.67
N HIS A 86 11.33 14.65 -5.47
CA HIS A 86 12.03 15.00 -4.23
C HIS A 86 12.09 16.50 -4.00
N TYR A 87 12.38 17.29 -5.04
CA TYR A 87 12.40 18.75 -4.95
C TYR A 87 11.05 19.30 -4.48
N ASN A 88 9.94 18.86 -5.10
CA ASN A 88 8.61 19.31 -4.68
C ASN A 88 8.24 18.80 -3.30
N ARG A 89 8.65 17.58 -2.93
CA ARG A 89 8.37 17.05 -1.59
C ARG A 89 9.02 17.91 -0.51
N GLU A 90 10.28 18.30 -0.70
CA GLU A 90 10.98 19.15 0.27
C GLU A 90 10.36 20.56 0.37
N ARG A 91 9.88 21.11 -0.76
CA ARG A 91 9.15 22.40 -0.75
C ARG A 91 7.84 22.31 0.02
N ILE A 92 7.07 21.23 -0.16
CA ILE A 92 5.83 20.97 0.59
C ILE A 92 6.14 20.85 2.08
N ARG A 93 7.16 20.06 2.44
CA ARG A 93 7.57 19.84 3.82
C ARG A 93 7.97 21.14 4.54
N ARG A 94 8.63 22.07 3.84
CA ARG A 94 9.04 23.39 4.38
C ARG A 94 7.92 24.43 4.43
N GLY A 95 6.72 24.12 3.93
CA GLY A 95 5.63 25.09 3.85
C GLY A 95 5.86 26.20 2.81
N ALA A 96 6.67 25.95 1.78
CA ALA A 96 6.84 26.92 0.69
C ALA A 96 5.53 27.06 -0.12
N THR A 97 5.39 28.14 -0.89
CA THR A 97 4.23 28.34 -1.76
C THR A 97 4.18 27.27 -2.87
N VAL A 98 3.24 26.33 -2.72
CA VAL A 98 3.05 25.20 -3.63
C VAL A 98 1.56 25.07 -4.00
N ASP A 99 1.28 24.87 -5.29
CA ASP A 99 -0.09 24.76 -5.77
C ASP A 99 -0.71 23.42 -5.33
N LYS A 100 -2.02 23.40 -5.06
CA LYS A 100 -2.76 22.18 -4.69
C LYS A 100 -2.57 21.02 -5.69
N THR A 101 -2.46 21.34 -6.98
CA THR A 101 -2.22 20.34 -8.04
C THR A 101 -0.83 19.71 -7.95
N VAL A 102 0.17 20.46 -7.50
CA VAL A 102 1.53 19.95 -7.27
C VAL A 102 1.55 19.00 -6.08
N CYS A 103 0.84 19.31 -4.98
CA CYS A 103 0.72 18.39 -3.84
C CYS A 103 0.09 17.05 -4.27
N LYS A 104 -1.05 17.08 -4.98
CA LYS A 104 -1.70 15.87 -5.49
C LYS A 104 -0.83 15.07 -6.45
N LYS A 105 -0.14 15.74 -7.39
CA LYS A 105 0.81 15.09 -8.29
C LYS A 105 1.94 14.46 -7.48
N ASN A 106 2.55 15.19 -6.56
CA ASN A 106 3.66 14.73 -5.74
C ASN A 106 3.31 13.48 -4.94
N LEU A 107 2.15 13.45 -4.28
CA LEU A 107 1.64 12.27 -3.59
C LEU A 107 1.57 11.06 -4.53
N GLY A 108 0.92 11.21 -5.71
CA GLY A 108 0.86 10.13 -6.69
C GLY A 108 2.22 9.70 -7.25
N ARG A 109 3.22 10.58 -7.27
CA ARG A 109 4.61 10.23 -7.62
C ARG A 109 5.28 9.42 -6.51
N LEU A 110 5.19 9.89 -5.26
CA LEU A 110 5.78 9.21 -4.10
C LEU A 110 5.15 7.83 -3.87
N THR A 111 3.83 7.69 -4.01
CA THR A 111 3.16 6.38 -3.93
C THR A 111 3.74 5.38 -4.93
N ARG A 112 4.00 5.80 -6.19
CA ARG A 112 4.62 4.92 -7.19
C ARG A 112 6.06 4.57 -6.84
N LEU A 113 6.85 5.53 -6.38
CA LEU A 113 8.23 5.26 -5.95
C LEU A 113 8.27 4.28 -4.78
N TRP A 114 7.40 4.48 -3.80
CA TRP A 114 7.28 3.61 -2.64
C TRP A 114 6.89 2.19 -3.05
N LEU A 115 5.87 2.02 -3.91
CA LEU A 115 5.45 0.70 -4.39
C LEU A 115 6.52 -0.01 -5.22
N LYS A 116 7.29 0.73 -6.04
CA LYS A 116 8.43 0.17 -6.78
C LYS A 116 9.50 -0.36 -5.82
N ALA A 117 9.84 0.42 -4.80
CA ALA A 117 10.81 0.01 -3.78
C ALA A 117 10.30 -1.16 -2.94
N GLU A 118 9.00 -1.18 -2.59
CA GLU A 118 8.40 -2.27 -1.83
C GLU A 118 8.36 -3.58 -2.63
N GLN A 119 8.04 -3.53 -3.92
CA GLN A 119 8.11 -4.71 -4.80
C GLN A 119 9.53 -5.28 -4.90
N GLU A 120 10.53 -4.40 -5.04
CA GLU A 120 11.94 -4.78 -5.04
C GLU A 120 12.35 -5.40 -3.69
N ARG A 121 11.92 -4.80 -2.57
CA ARG A 121 12.20 -5.32 -1.21
C ARG A 121 11.64 -6.73 -1.02
N GLN A 122 10.42 -6.99 -1.50
CA GLN A 122 9.76 -8.29 -1.43
C GLN A 122 10.42 -9.31 -2.36
N HIS A 123 10.82 -8.90 -3.57
CA HIS A 123 11.57 -9.74 -4.49
C HIS A 123 12.91 -10.17 -3.89
N ASN A 124 13.67 -9.24 -3.31
CA ASN A 124 14.94 -9.51 -2.67
C ASN A 124 14.80 -10.43 -1.46
N TYR A 125 13.74 -10.29 -0.66
CA TYR A 125 13.46 -11.24 0.43
C TYR A 125 13.28 -12.69 -0.08
N LEU A 126 12.56 -12.88 -1.19
CA LEU A 126 12.37 -14.23 -1.76
C LEU A 126 13.64 -14.78 -2.41
N LYS A 127 14.49 -13.90 -2.93
CA LYS A 127 15.75 -14.25 -3.59
C LYS A 127 16.84 -14.59 -2.58
N ASP A 128 17.00 -13.75 -1.56
CA ASP A 128 18.07 -13.85 -0.57
C ASP A 128 17.70 -14.81 0.57
N GLY A 129 16.39 -15.04 0.77
CA GLY A 129 15.85 -15.86 1.85
C GLY A 129 15.53 -15.05 3.11
N PRO A 130 15.07 -15.71 4.19
CA PRO A 130 14.75 -15.06 5.44
C PRO A 130 15.97 -14.35 6.04
N TYR A 131 15.81 -13.08 6.41
CA TYR A 131 16.87 -12.31 7.08
C TYR A 131 17.10 -12.72 8.54
N ILE A 132 16.19 -13.51 9.11
CA ILE A 132 16.34 -14.12 10.43
C ILE A 132 17.01 -15.48 10.27
N SER A 133 18.14 -15.68 10.96
CA SER A 133 18.80 -16.99 10.97
C SER A 133 17.97 -18.01 11.75
N SER A 134 18.16 -19.29 11.46
CA SER A 134 17.47 -20.36 12.19
C SER A 134 17.81 -20.35 13.69
N GLU A 135 19.05 -20.01 14.04
CA GLU A 135 19.50 -19.92 15.43
C GLU A 135 18.79 -18.77 16.17
N GLU A 136 18.74 -17.58 15.58
CA GLU A 136 18.00 -16.45 16.15
C GLU A 136 16.50 -16.73 16.25
N GLY A 137 15.93 -17.40 15.24
CA GLY A 137 14.53 -17.83 15.25
C GLY A 137 14.21 -18.76 16.41
N VAL A 138 15.07 -19.75 16.66
CA VAL A 138 14.95 -20.65 17.81
C VAL A 138 15.12 -19.89 19.12
N ALA A 139 16.10 -18.99 19.21
CA ALA A 139 16.33 -18.19 20.41
C ALA A 139 15.11 -17.32 20.78
N ILE A 140 14.55 -16.59 19.80
CA ILE A 140 13.33 -15.78 20.00
C ILE A 140 12.15 -16.65 20.43
N TYR A 141 11.97 -17.80 19.79
CA TYR A 141 10.90 -18.75 20.14
C TYR A 141 11.06 -19.28 21.56
N THR A 142 12.25 -19.74 21.95
CA THR A 142 12.55 -20.29 23.28
C THR A 142 12.34 -19.24 24.37
N VAL A 143 12.82 -18.00 24.16
CA VAL A 143 12.59 -16.89 25.10
C VAL A 143 11.10 -16.62 25.28
N THR A 144 10.33 -16.63 24.18
CA THR A 144 8.87 -16.43 24.23
C THR A 144 8.17 -17.55 25.00
N VAL A 145 8.56 -18.82 24.77
CA VAL A 145 8.01 -19.98 25.49
C VAL A 145 8.29 -19.87 26.99
N HIS A 146 9.55 -19.66 27.38
CA HIS A 146 9.92 -19.54 28.79
C HIS A 146 9.20 -18.36 29.48
N TRP A 147 9.03 -17.23 28.77
CA TRP A 147 8.27 -16.09 29.27
C TRP A 147 6.81 -16.48 29.56
N LEU A 148 6.11 -17.07 28.58
CA LEU A 148 4.71 -17.47 28.72
C LEU A 148 4.51 -18.55 29.81
N GLU A 149 5.43 -19.52 29.91
CA GLU A 149 5.42 -20.55 30.94
C GLU A 149 5.61 -19.97 32.35
N SER A 150 6.58 -19.05 32.51
CA SER A 150 6.82 -18.38 33.80
C SER A 150 5.59 -17.61 34.29
N ARG A 151 4.79 -17.08 33.36
CA ARG A 151 3.53 -16.38 33.61
C ARG A 151 2.34 -17.33 33.74
N LYS A 152 2.55 -18.64 33.59
CA LYS A 152 1.50 -19.68 33.58
C LYS A 152 0.38 -19.33 32.59
N PHE A 153 0.76 -18.76 31.44
CA PHE A 153 -0.18 -18.29 30.44
C PHE A 153 -0.96 -19.46 29.86
N ARG A 154 -2.28 -19.31 29.74
CA ARG A 154 -3.15 -20.29 29.07
C ARG A 154 -3.47 -19.76 27.68
N PRO A 155 -3.18 -20.49 26.59
CA PRO A 155 -3.48 -20.04 25.24
C PRO A 155 -4.92 -19.58 25.06
N ILE A 156 -5.13 -18.58 24.21
CA ILE A 156 -6.47 -18.09 23.86
C ILE A 156 -7.14 -19.17 23.01
N PRO A 157 -8.30 -19.72 23.41
CA PRO A 157 -9.00 -20.74 22.63
C PRO A 157 -9.62 -20.13 21.38
N PHE A 158 -10.03 -20.98 20.43
CA PHE A 158 -10.93 -20.54 19.37
C PHE A 158 -12.27 -20.06 19.97
N PRO A 159 -12.93 -19.01 19.44
CA PRO A 159 -14.25 -18.56 19.90
C PRO A 159 -15.27 -19.71 19.92
N PRO A 160 -15.72 -20.19 21.10
CA PRO A 160 -16.64 -21.32 21.19
C PRO A 160 -17.96 -21.05 20.45
N LEU A 161 -18.66 -22.09 19.97
CA LEU A 161 -19.95 -21.92 19.26
C LEU A 161 -20.96 -21.13 20.09
N SER A 162 -21.08 -21.45 21.38
CA SER A 162 -21.90 -20.72 22.34
C SER A 162 -21.00 -19.97 23.31
N TYR A 163 -20.56 -18.78 22.92
CA TYR A 163 -19.73 -17.93 23.77
C TYR A 163 -20.54 -16.77 24.34
N LYS A 164 -20.51 -16.63 25.67
CA LYS A 164 -21.35 -15.69 26.43
C LYS A 164 -21.20 -14.23 26.00
N HIS A 165 -20.03 -13.84 25.50
CA HIS A 165 -19.72 -12.45 25.15
C HIS A 165 -19.75 -12.17 23.65
N ASP A 166 -20.10 -13.15 22.81
CA ASP A 166 -20.03 -13.02 21.34
C ASP A 166 -20.78 -11.81 20.81
N THR A 167 -22.06 -11.66 21.18
CA THR A 167 -22.89 -10.57 20.68
C THR A 167 -22.36 -9.21 21.14
N LYS A 168 -21.78 -9.13 22.34
CA LYS A 168 -21.20 -7.87 22.86
C LYS A 168 -19.96 -7.47 22.06
N LEU A 169 -19.07 -8.42 21.80
CA LEU A 169 -17.86 -8.18 20.99
C LEU A 169 -18.23 -7.83 19.54
N LEU A 170 -19.25 -8.47 18.98
CA LEU A 170 -19.75 -8.13 17.65
C LEU A 170 -20.29 -6.70 17.62
N ILE A 171 -21.11 -6.29 18.58
CA ILE A 171 -21.65 -4.92 18.64
C ILE A 171 -20.50 -3.90 18.69
N LEU A 172 -19.52 -4.08 19.57
CA LEU A 172 -18.34 -3.19 19.66
C LEU A 172 -17.56 -3.12 18.33
N ALA A 173 -17.40 -4.26 17.64
CA ALA A 173 -16.75 -4.31 16.34
C ALA A 173 -17.54 -3.53 15.27
N LEU A 174 -18.86 -3.71 15.23
CA LEU A 174 -19.74 -3.04 14.27
C LEU A 174 -19.85 -1.52 14.53
N GLU A 175 -19.84 -1.08 15.79
CA GLU A 175 -19.79 0.34 16.17
C GLU A 175 -18.51 1.00 15.62
N ARG A 176 -17.33 0.38 15.83
CA ARG A 176 -16.06 0.88 15.30
C ARG A 176 -16.06 1.02 13.78
N LEU A 177 -16.65 0.05 13.06
CA LEU A 177 -16.74 0.09 11.61
C LEU A 177 -17.71 1.18 11.11
N LYS A 178 -18.83 1.38 11.81
CA LYS A 178 -19.80 2.42 11.49
C LYS A 178 -19.21 3.83 11.70
N ASP A 179 -18.48 4.03 12.80
CA ASP A 179 -17.94 5.34 13.18
C ASP A 179 -16.96 5.92 12.16
N ALA A 180 -16.26 5.06 11.40
CA ALA A 180 -15.37 5.45 10.32
C ALA A 180 -16.06 6.31 9.24
N TYR A 181 -17.38 6.21 9.09
CA TYR A 181 -18.15 6.87 8.04
C TYR A 181 -19.11 7.97 8.53
N ASN A 182 -19.19 8.24 9.84
CA ASN A 182 -20.10 9.23 10.41
C ASN A 182 -19.82 10.66 9.92
N VAL A 183 -18.59 10.98 9.53
CA VAL A 183 -18.16 12.32 9.11
C VAL A 183 -18.27 12.53 7.59
N THR A 184 -18.38 11.45 6.82
CA THR A 184 -18.34 11.51 5.34
C THR A 184 -19.72 11.76 4.73
N SER A 185 -19.90 12.95 4.13
CA SER A 185 -21.15 13.33 3.44
C SER A 185 -21.40 12.56 2.12
N ARG A 186 -20.35 12.03 1.47
CA ARG A 186 -20.45 11.30 0.20
C ARG A 186 -19.81 9.93 0.30
N LEU A 187 -20.63 8.90 0.16
CA LEU A 187 -20.21 7.50 0.22
C LEU A 187 -20.06 6.93 -1.19
N ASN A 188 -18.95 6.22 -1.41
CA ASN A 188 -18.72 5.41 -2.60
C ASN A 188 -19.48 4.06 -2.51
N GLN A 189 -19.43 3.26 -3.58
CA GLN A 189 -20.16 1.98 -3.62
C GLN A 189 -19.68 0.99 -2.56
N SER A 190 -18.36 0.86 -2.35
CA SER A 190 -17.76 -0.06 -1.38
C SER A 190 -18.16 0.30 0.06
N GLN A 191 -18.24 1.60 0.37
CA GLN A 191 -18.64 2.09 1.68
C GLN A 191 -20.13 1.85 1.95
N ARG A 192 -20.99 1.97 0.92
CA ARG A 192 -22.41 1.62 1.05
C ARG A 192 -22.61 0.12 1.25
N GLU A 193 -21.83 -0.71 0.54
CA GLU A 193 -21.81 -2.16 0.75
C GLU A 193 -21.38 -2.50 2.18
N GLU A 194 -20.34 -1.83 2.69
CA GLU A 194 -19.88 -2.01 4.08
C GLU A 194 -20.96 -1.67 5.11
N LEU A 195 -21.61 -0.51 4.98
CA LEU A 195 -22.70 -0.13 5.87
C LEU A 195 -23.89 -1.10 5.78
N GLY A 196 -24.25 -1.56 4.57
CA GLY A 196 -25.31 -2.54 4.40
C GLY A 196 -24.99 -3.89 5.07
N LEU A 197 -23.73 -4.33 5.01
CA LEU A 197 -23.28 -5.54 5.71
C LEU A 197 -23.26 -5.37 7.23
N VAL A 198 -22.92 -4.17 7.71
CA VAL A 198 -22.96 -3.82 9.14
C VAL A 198 -24.40 -3.82 9.65
N GLU A 199 -25.34 -3.21 8.93
CA GLU A 199 -26.77 -3.21 9.26
C GLU A 199 -27.33 -4.64 9.30
N GLN A 200 -27.05 -5.46 8.28
CA GLN A 200 -27.44 -6.87 8.26
C GLN A 200 -26.88 -7.66 9.46
N ALA A 201 -25.66 -7.34 9.90
CA ALA A 201 -25.05 -7.98 11.05
C ALA A 201 -25.70 -7.56 12.38
N TYR A 202 -26.25 -6.33 12.46
CA TYR A 202 -27.08 -5.91 13.59
C TYR A 202 -28.45 -6.61 13.60
N ASP A 203 -29.08 -6.75 12.44
CA ASP A 203 -30.40 -7.37 12.32
C ASP A 203 -30.36 -8.89 12.60
N ASN A 204 -29.31 -9.58 12.13
CA ASN A 204 -29.13 -11.02 12.36
C ASN A 204 -27.71 -11.36 12.89
N PRO A 205 -27.44 -11.10 14.18
CA PRO A 205 -26.11 -11.28 14.76
C PRO A 205 -25.67 -12.74 14.82
N HIS A 206 -26.60 -13.69 14.95
CA HIS A 206 -26.28 -15.13 15.02
C HIS A 206 -25.76 -15.65 13.67
N GLU A 207 -26.39 -15.25 12.57
CA GLU A 207 -25.91 -15.59 11.23
C GLU A 207 -24.56 -14.94 10.94
N ALA A 208 -24.39 -13.67 11.30
CA ALA A 208 -23.13 -12.95 11.17
C ALA A 208 -21.98 -13.65 11.93
N LEU A 209 -22.21 -14.04 13.20
CA LEU A 209 -21.24 -14.78 14.00
C LEU A 209 -20.89 -16.15 13.41
N SER A 210 -21.90 -16.88 12.92
CA SER A 210 -21.68 -18.16 12.24
C SER A 210 -20.79 -18.00 11.02
N ARG A 211 -21.05 -16.96 10.20
CA ARG A 211 -20.25 -16.61 9.03
C ARG A 211 -18.81 -16.24 9.40
N ILE A 212 -18.62 -15.40 10.43
CA ILE A 212 -17.31 -14.98 10.93
C ILE A 212 -16.51 -16.22 11.39
N LYS A 213 -17.08 -17.06 12.26
CA LYS A 213 -16.40 -18.27 12.75
C LYS A 213 -16.07 -19.24 11.62
N ARG A 214 -16.95 -19.38 10.63
CA ARG A 214 -16.66 -20.17 9.42
C ARG A 214 -15.46 -19.60 8.66
N HIS A 215 -15.38 -18.29 8.43
CA HIS A 215 -14.23 -17.68 7.77
C HIS A 215 -12.92 -17.93 8.55
N LEU A 216 -12.94 -17.77 9.88
CA LEU A 216 -11.77 -18.08 10.73
C LEU A 216 -11.31 -19.54 10.57
N LEU A 217 -12.25 -20.48 10.45
CA LEU A 217 -11.93 -21.90 10.27
C LEU A 217 -11.38 -22.22 8.86
N THR A 218 -12.05 -21.74 7.81
CA THR A 218 -11.84 -22.28 6.46
C THR A 218 -11.05 -21.36 5.53
N GLN A 219 -11.08 -20.04 5.73
CA GLN A 219 -10.50 -19.09 4.79
C GLN A 219 -9.00 -18.90 5.03
N ARG A 220 -8.18 -19.14 4.00
CA ARG A 220 -6.72 -18.94 4.01
C ARG A 220 -6.20 -18.13 2.82
N SER A 221 -7.10 -17.80 1.88
CA SER A 221 -6.84 -16.92 0.75
C SER A 221 -7.85 -15.79 0.81
N PHE A 222 -7.39 -14.56 0.61
CA PHE A 222 -8.15 -13.33 0.78
C PHE A 222 -8.09 -12.51 -0.50
N LYS A 223 -9.00 -11.55 -0.66
CA LYS A 223 -8.95 -10.64 -1.81
C LYS A 223 -7.79 -9.66 -1.70
N GLU A 224 -7.47 -9.00 -2.81
CA GLU A 224 -6.47 -7.94 -2.82
C GLU A 224 -6.88 -6.78 -1.90
N VAL A 225 -5.90 -6.23 -1.19
CA VAL A 225 -6.06 -5.04 -0.36
C VAL A 225 -5.56 -3.84 -1.15
N ARG A 226 -6.41 -2.82 -1.32
CA ARG A 226 -6.00 -1.58 -1.98
C ARG A 226 -5.15 -0.76 -1.02
N ILE A 227 -4.18 -0.03 -1.56
CA ILE A 227 -3.33 0.88 -0.81
C ILE A 227 -3.43 2.28 -1.39
N GLU A 228 -3.75 3.23 -0.52
CA GLU A 228 -3.66 4.65 -0.77
C GLU A 228 -2.67 5.28 0.22
N PHE A 229 -2.38 6.56 0.05
CA PHE A 229 -1.49 7.28 0.94
C PHE A 229 -2.15 8.56 1.41
N MET A 230 -2.10 8.79 2.72
CA MET A 230 -2.51 10.04 3.33
C MET A 230 -1.29 10.94 3.48
N ASP A 231 -1.40 12.17 3.00
CA ASP A 231 -0.31 13.15 3.06
C ASP A 231 -0.54 14.14 4.22
N LEU A 232 0.33 14.09 5.22
CA LEU A 232 0.37 15.04 6.33
C LEU A 232 1.36 16.19 6.08
N TYR A 233 1.77 16.37 4.82
CA TYR A 233 2.76 17.33 4.30
C TYR A 233 4.19 17.15 4.81
N SER A 234 4.36 16.69 6.04
CA SER A 234 5.65 16.34 6.64
C SER A 234 6.07 14.92 6.27
N HIS A 235 5.20 13.95 6.51
CA HIS A 235 5.34 12.55 6.14
C HIS A 235 4.08 12.06 5.42
N VAL A 236 4.19 10.88 4.83
CA VAL A 236 3.11 10.21 4.12
C VAL A 236 2.99 8.82 4.70
N PHE A 237 1.78 8.36 4.99
CA PHE A 237 1.55 7.03 5.55
C PHE A 237 0.53 6.25 4.72
N PRO A 238 0.68 4.91 4.65
CA PRO A 238 -0.22 4.09 3.86
C PRO A 238 -1.58 3.96 4.55
N VAL A 239 -2.64 3.94 3.75
CA VAL A 239 -4.01 3.64 4.16
C VAL A 239 -4.46 2.43 3.37
N TYR A 240 -4.81 1.36 4.08
CA TYR A 240 -5.23 0.10 3.47
C TYR A 240 -6.75 0.02 3.41
N ASP A 241 -7.27 -0.40 2.26
CA ASP A 241 -8.69 -0.59 2.01
C ASP A 241 -8.95 -2.08 1.73
N VAL A 242 -9.47 -2.74 2.79
CA VAL A 242 -9.77 -4.17 2.88
C VAL A 242 -11.23 -4.42 2.49
N GLN A 243 -11.54 -5.61 1.97
CA GLN A 243 -12.91 -5.95 1.59
C GLN A 243 -13.88 -5.85 2.80
N PRO A 244 -15.08 -5.26 2.65
CA PRO A 244 -16.01 -5.07 3.75
C PRO A 244 -16.35 -6.32 4.58
N LEU A 245 -16.52 -7.47 3.92
CA LEU A 245 -16.84 -8.74 4.60
C LEU A 245 -15.67 -9.27 5.44
N GLU A 246 -14.44 -9.09 4.95
CA GLU A 246 -13.21 -9.46 5.66
C GLU A 246 -13.03 -8.51 6.86
N LYS A 247 -13.25 -7.19 6.69
CA LYS A 247 -13.23 -6.20 7.77
C LYS A 247 -14.12 -6.56 8.96
N ILE A 248 -15.34 -7.04 8.73
CA ILE A 248 -16.25 -7.44 9.84
C ILE A 248 -15.66 -8.63 10.62
N THR A 249 -15.05 -9.59 9.91
CA THR A 249 -14.42 -10.76 10.52
C THR A 249 -13.20 -10.34 11.34
N ASP A 250 -12.35 -9.47 10.77
CA ASP A 250 -11.15 -8.94 11.41
C ASP A 250 -11.48 -8.07 12.62
N ALA A 251 -12.50 -7.22 12.52
CA ALA A 251 -12.93 -6.37 13.64
C ALA A 251 -13.48 -7.19 14.81
N TYR A 252 -14.26 -8.25 14.54
CA TYR A 252 -14.68 -9.16 15.60
C TYR A 252 -13.48 -9.91 16.21
N LEU A 253 -12.54 -10.38 15.38
CA LEU A 253 -11.35 -11.09 15.85
C LEU A 253 -10.46 -10.18 16.72
N ASP A 254 -10.28 -8.92 16.33
CA ASP A 254 -9.59 -7.89 17.11
C ASP A 254 -10.23 -7.74 18.50
N GLN A 255 -11.54 -7.53 18.57
CA GLN A 255 -12.26 -7.43 19.85
C GLN A 255 -12.10 -8.69 20.70
N TYR A 256 -12.20 -9.88 20.09
CA TYR A 256 -12.05 -11.15 20.79
C TYR A 256 -10.64 -11.34 21.36
N VAL A 257 -9.60 -11.11 20.55
CA VAL A 257 -8.21 -11.31 20.96
C VAL A 257 -7.83 -10.31 22.04
N TRP A 258 -8.20 -9.02 21.92
CA TRP A 258 -7.92 -8.03 22.98
C TRP A 258 -8.61 -8.39 24.29
N TYR A 259 -9.90 -8.73 24.25
CA TYR A 259 -10.65 -9.10 25.44
C TYR A 259 -10.05 -10.33 26.15
N GLU A 260 -9.74 -11.40 25.41
CA GLU A 260 -9.18 -12.61 25.99
C GLU A 260 -7.71 -12.45 26.42
N SER A 261 -6.96 -11.55 25.77
CA SER A 261 -5.58 -11.20 26.13
C SER A 261 -5.49 -10.45 27.45
N ASP A 262 -6.34 -9.44 27.65
CA ASP A 262 -6.41 -8.68 28.91
C ASP A 262 -6.89 -9.56 30.07
N LYS A 263 -7.93 -10.37 29.84
CA LYS A 263 -8.44 -11.35 30.81
C LYS A 263 -7.36 -12.35 31.28
N ARG A 264 -6.37 -12.66 30.42
CA ARG A 264 -5.23 -13.53 30.72
C ARG A 264 -3.97 -12.78 31.14
N ARG A 265 -4.00 -11.44 31.17
CA ARG A 265 -2.85 -10.58 31.46
C ARG A 265 -1.64 -10.90 30.57
N LEU A 266 -1.90 -11.08 29.27
CA LEU A 266 -0.88 -11.40 28.28
C LEU A 266 0.17 -10.28 28.20
N PHE A 267 -0.29 -9.04 28.10
CA PHE A 267 0.57 -7.87 27.99
C PHE A 267 0.98 -7.37 29.39
N PRO A 268 2.29 -7.24 29.67
CA PRO A 268 2.76 -6.62 30.90
C PRO A 268 2.49 -5.12 30.95
N ASN A 269 2.46 -4.54 32.15
CA ASN A 269 2.12 -3.12 32.38
C ASN A 269 3.07 -2.11 31.69
N TRP A 270 4.27 -2.52 31.30
CA TRP A 270 5.22 -1.67 30.57
C TRP A 270 4.90 -1.57 29.07
N VAL A 271 4.01 -2.42 28.54
CA VAL A 271 3.53 -2.30 27.17
C VAL A 271 2.53 -1.15 27.13
N LYS A 272 2.87 -0.12 26.36
CA LYS A 272 2.06 1.09 26.19
C LYS A 272 1.89 1.36 24.68
N PRO A 273 0.79 2.00 24.23
CA PRO A 273 -0.33 2.54 25.02
C PRO A 273 -1.20 1.45 25.68
N ALA A 274 -1.86 1.80 26.79
CA ALA A 274 -2.78 0.92 27.52
C ALA A 274 -4.07 1.69 27.87
N ASP A 275 -5.18 0.98 28.08
CA ASP A 275 -6.51 1.59 28.25
C ASP A 275 -6.68 2.35 29.59
N SER A 276 -5.76 2.17 30.53
CA SER A 276 -5.83 2.75 31.87
C SER A 276 -5.55 4.26 31.92
N GLU A 277 -4.75 4.77 30.98
CA GLU A 277 -4.18 6.12 31.05
C GLU A 277 -4.10 6.75 29.66
N PRO A 278 -4.56 8.00 29.47
CA PRO A 278 -4.34 8.71 28.22
C PRO A 278 -2.86 9.09 28.07
N PRO A 279 -2.35 9.30 26.84
CA PRO A 279 -0.93 9.59 26.62
C PRO A 279 -0.34 10.74 27.46
N PRO A 280 -1.04 11.86 27.73
CA PRO A 280 -0.52 12.92 28.59
C PRO A 280 -0.31 12.51 30.06
N LEU A 281 -1.02 11.49 30.56
CA LEU A 281 -0.87 10.99 31.94
C LEU A 281 0.29 9.98 32.06
N LEU A 282 0.75 9.42 30.95
CA LEU A 282 1.88 8.49 30.90
C LEU A 282 3.25 9.19 31.02
N VAL A 283 3.30 10.51 30.76
CA VAL A 283 4.54 11.33 30.67
C VAL A 283 5.16 11.58 32.04
#